data_AF-A0A953MM83-F1
#
_entry.id   AF-A0A953MM83-F1
#
_cell.length_a   1.000
_cell.length_b   1.000
_cell.length_c   1.000
_cell.angle_alpha   90.00
_cell.angle_beta   90.00
_cell.angle_gamma   90.00
#
_symmetry.space_group_name_H-M   'P 1'
#
loop_
_entity.id
_entity.type
_entity.pdbx_description
1 polymer ?
#
loop_
_entity_poly.entity_id
_entity_poly.type
_entity_poly.pdbx_seq_one_letter_code
_entity_poly.pdbx_strand_id
1 'polypeptide(L)' 'IGPGKIAEDGKVVKMELKVGDKVLYGKYSGTEVTVEGTEYLIMRESDIFAKIG' A
#
# COMPACT_ATOMS: atom_id res chain seq x y z
N ILE A 1 2.57 -4.40 -6.02
CA ILE A 1 2.73 -4.29 -4.54
C ILE A 1 4.21 -4.35 -4.21
N GLY A 2 4.65 -3.64 -3.17
CA GLY A 2 6.04 -3.69 -2.71
C GLY A 2 6.39 -5.03 -2.05
N PRO A 3 7.67 -5.23 -1.67
CA PRO A 3 8.15 -6.50 -1.12
C PRO A 3 7.66 -6.80 0.31
N GLY A 4 6.99 -5.86 0.99
CA GLY A 4 6.61 -5.96 2.39
C GLY A 4 7.52 -5.14 3.31
N LYS A 5 7.10 -4.94 4.56
CA LYS A 5 7.86 -4.19 5.56
C LYS A 5 8.94 -5.08 6.16
N ILE A 6 10.15 -4.57 6.35
CA ILE A 6 11.18 -5.27 7.14
C ILE A 6 10.93 -4.98 8.63
N ALA A 7 10.75 -6.03 9.43
CA ALA A 7 10.61 -5.95 10.88
C ALA A 7 11.95 -5.69 11.56
N GLU A 8 11.93 -5.32 12.84
CA GLU A 8 13.14 -5.02 13.62
C GLU A 8 14.10 -6.22 13.74
N ASP A 9 13.56 -7.44 13.66
CA ASP A 9 14.34 -8.68 13.65
C ASP A 9 14.93 -9.04 12.28
N GLY A 10 14.80 -8.15 11.29
CA GLY A 10 15.30 -8.32 9.93
C GLY A 10 14.42 -9.18 9.02
N LYS A 11 13.30 -9.73 9.52
CA LYS A 11 12.39 -10.52 8.69
C LYS A 11 11.49 -9.65 7.85
N VAL A 12 11.14 -10.13 6.66
CA VAL A 12 10.15 -9.48 5.80
C VAL A 12 8.74 -9.86 6.27
N VAL A 13 7.97 -8.86 6.66
CA VAL A 13 6.52 -8.95 6.86
C VAL A 13 5.86 -8.90 5.49
N LYS A 14 5.29 -10.02 5.09
CA LYS A 14 4.62 -10.17 3.79
C LYS A 14 3.42 -9.24 3.70
N MET A 15 3.23 -8.60 2.54
CA MET A 15 2.02 -7.86 2.22
C MET A 15 0.80 -8.79 2.28
N GLU A 16 -0.25 -8.39 3.00
CA GLU A 16 -1.54 -9.06 3.00
C GLU A 16 -2.38 -8.68 1.77
N LEU A 17 -2.08 -7.52 1.16
CA LEU A 17 -2.73 -7.05 -0.06
C LEU A 17 -2.14 -7.72 -1.31
N LYS A 18 -3.00 -7.95 -2.31
CA LYS A 18 -2.61 -8.37 -3.66
C LYS A 18 -3.08 -7.37 -4.71
N VAL A 19 -2.47 -7.42 -5.88
CA VAL A 19 -2.89 -6.60 -7.03
C VAL A 19 -4.35 -6.91 -7.36
N GLY A 20 -5.15 -5.86 -7.50
CA GLY A 20 -6.59 -5.95 -7.77
C GLY A 20 -7.49 -5.90 -6.54
N ASP A 21 -6.94 -5.97 -5.32
CA ASP A 21 -7.73 -5.75 -4.11
C ASP A 21 -8.27 -4.31 -4.10
N LYS A 22 -9.57 -4.16 -3.79
CA LYS A 22 -10.18 -2.86 -3.51
C LYS A 22 -10.10 -2.61 -2.01
N VAL A 23 -9.72 -1.41 -1.61
CA VAL A 23 -9.42 -1.09 -0.21
C VAL A 23 -10.02 0.24 0.22
N LEU A 24 -10.28 0.37 1.51
CA LEU A 24 -10.53 1.64 2.18
C LEU A 24 -9.22 2.16 2.79
N TYR A 25 -8.97 3.45 2.62
CA TYR A 25 -7.79 4.12 3.16
C TYR A 25 -8.17 5.52 3.64
N GLY A 26 -7.33 6.11 4.49
CA GLY A 26 -7.54 7.47 4.97
C GLY A 26 -7.46 8.49 3.84
N LYS A 27 -8.45 9.40 3.74
CA LYS A 27 -8.54 10.41 2.66
C LYS A 27 -7.25 11.23 2.42
N TYR A 28 -6.44 11.41 3.45
CA TYR A 28 -5.20 12.20 3.43
C TYR A 28 -3.94 11.33 3.56
N SER A 29 -4.07 10.01 3.40
CA SER A 29 -2.96 9.07 3.48
C SER A 29 -2.32 8.85 2.12
N GLY A 30 -1.02 8.55 2.13
CA GLY A 30 -0.24 8.26 0.93
C GLY A 30 0.46 9.48 0.33
N THR A 31 1.04 9.28 -0.85
CA THR A 31 1.78 10.30 -1.60
C THR A 31 1.43 10.14 -3.07
N GLU A 32 0.93 11.21 -3.66
CA GLU A 32 0.65 11.26 -5.09
C GLU A 32 1.95 11.35 -5.88
N VAL A 33 2.07 10.53 -6.92
CA VAL A 33 3.20 10.53 -7.84
C VAL A 33 2.71 10.38 -9.27
N THR A 34 3.37 11.07 -10.20
CA THR A 34 3.11 10.89 -11.63
C THR A 34 4.26 10.11 -12.25
N VAL A 35 3.94 8.98 -12.89
CA VAL A 35 4.91 8.15 -13.61
C VAL A 35 4.42 7.99 -15.04
N GLU A 36 5.22 8.43 -16.00
CA GLU A 36 4.89 8.35 -17.44
C GLU A 36 3.53 8.99 -17.78
N GLY A 37 3.20 10.10 -17.10
CA GLY A 37 1.93 10.82 -17.30
C GLY A 37 0.72 10.18 -16.62
N THR A 38 0.89 9.07 -15.91
CA THR A 38 -0.18 8.43 -15.12
C THR A 38 -0.02 8.80 -13.65
N GLU A 39 -1.12 9.23 -13.02
CA GLU A 39 -1.17 9.52 -11.59
C GLU A 39 -1.37 8.24 -10.78
N TYR A 40 -0.57 8.10 -9.73
CA TYR A 40 -0.62 7.00 -8.78
C TYR A 40 -0.62 7.54 -7.35
N LEU A 41 -1.24 6.80 -6.44
CA LEU A 41 -1.15 7.03 -5.00
C LEU A 41 -0.30 5.94 -4.37
N ILE A 42 0.91 6.29 -3.92
CA ILE A 42 1.77 5.39 -3.15
C ILE A 42 1.34 5.43 -1.69
N MET A 43 1.18 4.28 -1.06
CA MET A 43 0.77 4.20 0.35
C MET A 43 1.40 3.04 1.08
N ARG A 44 1.47 3.17 2.41
CA ARG A 44 1.86 2.08 3.30
C ARG A 44 0.64 1.21 3.56
N GLU A 45 0.88 -0.08 3.73
CA GLU A 45 -0.17 -1.04 4.09
C GLU A 45 -0.85 -0.68 5.43
N SER A 46 -0.13 -0.04 6.35
CA SER A 46 -0.68 0.45 7.62
C SER A 46 -1.73 1.55 7.48
N ASP A 47 -1.80 2.22 6.33
CA ASP A 47 -2.77 3.29 6.07
C ASP A 47 -4.09 2.76 5.48
N ILE A 48 -4.18 1.45 5.30
CA ILE A 48 -5.33 0.75 4.72
C ILE A 48 -6.17 0.15 5.85
N PHE A 49 -7.45 0.53 5.89
CA PHE A 49 -8.36 0.16 6.97
C PHE A 49 -9.04 -1.19 6.74
N ALA A 50 -9.40 -1.48 5.49
CA ALA A 50 -10.12 -2.71 5.14
C ALA A 50 -10.01 -3.02 3.65
N LYS A 51 -10.21 -4.31 3.31
CA LYS A 51 -10.52 -4.76 1.95
C LYS A 51 -12.04 -4.70 1.73
N ILE A 52 -12.46 -4.30 0.53
CA ILE A 52 -13.86 -4.31 0.12
C ILE A 52 -14.02 -5.31 -1.03
N GLY A 53 -14.83 -6.35 -0.81
CA GLY A 53 -15.10 -7.39 -1.81
C GLY A 53 -15.03 -8.77 -1.21
#